data_AF-A0A3M7L8A1-F1
#
_entry.id   AF-A0A3M7L8A1-F1
#
_cell.length_a   1.000
_cell.length_b   1.000
_cell.length_c   1.000
_cell.angle_alpha   90.00
_cell.angle_beta   90.00
_cell.angle_gamma   90.00
#
_symmetry.space_group_name_H-M   'P 1'
#
loop_
_entity.id
_entity.type
_entity.pdbx_description
1 polymer ?
#
loop_
_entity_poly.entity_id
_entity_poly.type
_entity_poly.pdbx_seq_one_letter_code
_entity_poly.pdbx_strand_id
1 'polypeptide(L)'
;MTFNYNTCISEQLTNYFKDYTTEIDVAKACEKSKIGFHTLRRLRLGEINVSNKANENALIELMRLAIKNAENNIHHAIECKNDLTEILDCV
;
A
#
# COMPACT_ATOMS: atom_id res chain seq x y z
N MET A 1 9.97 13.38 0.70
CA MET A 1 10.06 12.85 -0.67
C MET A 1 9.43 13.87 -1.59
N THR A 2 10.12 14.33 -2.64
CA THR A 2 9.55 15.27 -3.62
C THR A 2 9.11 14.45 -4.82
N PHE A 3 7.80 14.41 -5.09
CA PHE A 3 7.31 13.76 -6.31
C PHE A 3 7.71 14.60 -7.53
N ASN A 4 8.25 13.94 -8.56
CA ASN A 4 8.42 14.56 -9.86
C ASN A 4 7.15 14.31 -10.67
N TYR A 5 6.44 15.39 -11.04
CA TYR A 5 5.12 15.25 -11.64
C TYR A 5 5.12 14.68 -13.07
N ASN A 6 6.31 14.48 -13.65
CA ASN A 6 6.49 13.97 -15.01
C ASN A 6 6.99 12.52 -15.06
N THR A 7 7.04 11.83 -13.92
CA THR A 7 7.52 10.45 -13.84
C THR A 7 6.53 9.54 -13.13
N CYS A 8 6.55 8.26 -13.50
CA CYS A 8 5.92 7.21 -12.71
C CYS A 8 6.60 7.09 -11.34
N ILE A 9 5.89 6.44 -10.42
CA ILE A 9 6.49 5.99 -9.16
C ILE A 9 7.58 4.94 -9.42
N SER A 10 8.52 4.81 -8.48
CA SER A 10 9.59 3.81 -8.61
C SER A 10 9.03 2.38 -8.61
N GLU A 11 9.76 1.47 -9.23
CA GLU A 11 9.43 0.04 -9.23
C GLU A 11 9.36 -0.51 -7.80
N GLN A 12 10.28 -0.10 -6.93
CA GLN A 12 10.28 -0.47 -5.52
C GLN A 12 8.96 -0.07 -4.82
N LEU A 13 8.50 1.17 -5.04
CA LEU A 13 7.24 1.63 -4.46
C LEU A 13 6.03 0.88 -5.04
N THR A 14 6.06 0.58 -6.34
CA THR A 14 5.05 -0.26 -7.01
C THR A 14 4.97 -1.64 -6.36
N ASN A 15 6.12 -2.25 -6.06
CA ASN A 15 6.17 -3.56 -5.41
C ASN A 15 5.62 -3.50 -3.98
N TYR A 16 5.97 -2.47 -3.20
CA TYR A 16 5.37 -2.28 -1.87
C TYR A 16 3.85 -2.13 -1.92
N PHE A 17 3.32 -1.41 -2.91
CA PHE A 17 1.87 -1.34 -3.06
C PHE A 17 1.25 -2.68 -3.45
N LYS A 18 1.88 -3.47 -4.33
CA LYS A 18 1.39 -4.80 -4.70
C LYS A 18 1.35 -5.74 -3.50
N ASP A 19 2.38 -5.70 -2.66
CA ASP A 19 2.54 -6.63 -1.54
C ASP A 19 1.66 -6.26 -0.34
N TYR A 20 1.45 -4.95 -0.10
CA TYR A 20 0.85 -4.46 1.14
C TYR A 20 -0.44 -3.67 0.95
N THR A 21 -0.99 -3.55 -0.26
CA THR A 21 -2.29 -2.89 -0.46
C THR A 21 -3.23 -3.71 -1.32
N THR A 22 -4.52 -3.60 -1.01
CA THR A 22 -5.60 -4.26 -1.73
C THR A 22 -6.41 -3.26 -2.56
N GLU A 23 -7.33 -3.76 -3.40
CA GLU A 23 -8.30 -2.89 -4.09
C GLU A 23 -9.18 -2.11 -3.09
N ILE A 24 -9.43 -2.65 -1.89
CA ILE A 24 -10.16 -1.95 -0.83
C ILE A 24 -9.36 -0.75 -0.32
N ASP A 25 -8.04 -0.88 -0.18
CA ASP A 25 -7.17 0.22 0.26
C ASP A 25 -7.10 1.33 -0.79
N VAL A 26 -7.10 0.96 -2.08
CA VAL A 26 -7.25 1.93 -3.17
C VAL A 26 -8.56 2.70 -3.05
N ALA A 27 -9.69 2.01 -2.81
CA ALA A 27 -10.99 2.68 -2.62
C ALA A 27 -10.97 3.66 -1.43
N LYS A 28 -10.42 3.24 -0.29
CA LYS A 28 -10.27 4.09 0.91
C LYS A 28 -9.40 5.33 0.65
N ALA A 29 -8.28 5.16 -0.07
CA ALA A 29 -7.41 6.27 -0.42
C ALA A 29 -8.09 7.24 -1.41
N CYS A 30 -8.91 6.73 -2.33
CA CYS A 30 -9.72 7.54 -3.24
C CYS A 30 -10.76 8.40 -2.52
N GLU A 31 -11.47 7.87 -1.52
CA GLU A 31 -12.46 8.62 -0.73
C GLU A 31 -11.85 9.88 -0.08
N LYS A 32 -10.62 9.77 0.42
CA LYS A 32 -9.92 10.89 1.06
C LYS A 32 -9.32 11.90 0.07
N SER A 33 -8.85 11.43 -1.07
CA SER A 33 -8.08 12.23 -2.03
C SER A 33 -8.90 12.80 -3.19
N LYS A 34 -10.18 12.41 -3.31
CA LYS A 34 -11.10 12.80 -4.41
C LYS A 34 -10.60 12.40 -5.79
N ILE A 35 -9.74 11.38 -5.88
CA ILE A 35 -9.27 10.80 -7.13
C ILE A 35 -10.11 9.60 -7.53
N GLY A 36 -10.37 9.45 -8.83
CA GLY A 36 -11.06 8.29 -9.37
C GLY A 36 -10.29 7.00 -9.15
N PHE A 37 -11.01 5.94 -8.79
CA PHE A 37 -10.46 4.61 -8.50
C PHE A 37 -9.49 4.11 -9.57
N HIS A 38 -9.90 4.18 -10.85
CA HIS A 38 -9.07 3.74 -11.97
C HIS A 38 -7.75 4.51 -12.05
N THR A 39 -7.76 5.82 -11.77
CA THR A 39 -6.53 6.64 -11.78
C THR A 39 -5.58 6.19 -10.68
N LEU A 40 -6.07 6.02 -9.44
CA LEU A 40 -5.22 5.58 -8.34
C LEU A 40 -4.71 4.15 -8.54
N ARG A 41 -5.54 3.25 -9.10
CA ARG A 41 -5.10 1.90 -9.47
C ARG A 41 -3.95 1.92 -10.48
N ARG A 42 -4.02 2.76 -11.51
CA ARG A 42 -2.95 2.88 -12.51
C ARG A 42 -1.69 3.52 -11.92
N LEU A 43 -1.84 4.51 -11.04
CA LEU A 43 -0.73 5.07 -10.26
C LEU A 43 -0.06 4.00 -9.39
N ARG A 44 -0.86 3.19 -8.67
CA ARG A 44 -0.41 2.07 -7.84
C ARG A 44 0.45 1.08 -8.61
N LEU A 45 0.08 0.81 -9.85
CA LEU A 45 0.76 -0.13 -10.75
C LEU A 45 1.96 0.50 -11.48
N GLY A 46 2.24 1.78 -11.29
CA GLY A 46 3.32 2.50 -11.99
C GLY A 46 3.03 2.73 -13.48
N GLU A 47 1.77 2.59 -13.92
CA GLU A 47 1.38 2.70 -15.34
C GLU A 47 1.23 4.15 -15.83
N ILE A 48 1.08 5.11 -14.90
CA ILE A 48 0.93 6.53 -15.21
C ILE A 48 1.76 7.41 -14.28
N ASN A 49 2.08 8.61 -14.77
CA ASN A 49 2.82 9.61 -14.01
C ASN A 49 2.02 10.18 -12.85
N VAL A 50 2.72 10.64 -11.82
CA VAL A 50 2.13 11.44 -10.75
C VAL A 50 1.85 12.84 -11.29
N SER A 51 0.80 13.04 -12.08
CA SER A 51 0.65 14.27 -12.88
C SER A 51 0.32 15.55 -12.10
N ASN A 52 -0.11 15.45 -10.85
CA ASN A 52 -0.56 16.61 -10.07
C ASN A 52 -0.54 16.36 -8.55
N LYS A 53 -0.83 17.40 -7.77
CA LYS A 53 -0.86 17.36 -6.30
C LYS A 53 -1.91 16.40 -5.74
N ALA A 54 -3.05 16.23 -6.42
CA ALA A 54 -4.06 15.28 -5.98
C ALA A 54 -3.53 13.84 -6.11
N ASN A 55 -2.82 13.51 -7.20
CA ASN A 55 -2.19 12.20 -7.42
C ASN A 55 -1.18 11.91 -6.31
N GLU A 56 -0.36 12.90 -5.98
CA GLU A 56 0.58 12.83 -4.86
C GLU A 56 -0.15 12.56 -3.53
N ASN A 57 -1.19 13.33 -3.21
CA ASN A 57 -1.94 13.15 -1.96
C ASN A 57 -2.58 11.75 -1.87
N ALA A 58 -3.14 11.25 -2.98
CA ALA A 58 -3.71 9.91 -3.06
C ALA A 58 -2.66 8.82 -2.83
N LEU A 59 -1.47 8.97 -3.42
CA LEU A 59 -0.35 8.06 -3.22
C LEU A 59 0.15 8.10 -1.78
N ILE A 60 0.22 9.27 -1.14
CA ILE A 60 0.60 9.39 0.27
C ILE A 60 -0.40 8.67 1.18
N GLU A 61 -1.71 8.80 0.93
CA GLU A 61 -2.71 8.03 1.68
C GLU A 61 -2.56 6.52 1.45
N LEU A 62 -2.28 6.11 0.22
CA LEU A 62 -2.03 4.70 -0.08
C LEU A 62 -0.76 4.18 0.60
N MET A 63 0.29 4.99 0.71
CA MET A 63 1.51 4.65 1.46
C MET A 63 1.21 4.44 2.95
N ARG A 64 0.38 5.30 3.55
CA ARG A 64 -0.04 5.16 4.96
C ARG A 64 -0.78 3.85 5.19
N LEU A 65 -1.66 3.47 4.26
CA LEU A 65 -2.37 2.19 4.32
C LEU A 65 -1.40 1.00 4.13
N ALA A 66 -0.46 1.10 3.19
CA ALA A 66 0.57 0.08 2.99
C ALA A 66 1.40 -0.17 4.25
N ILE A 67 1.84 0.90 4.93
CA ILE A 67 2.58 0.82 6.20
C ILE A 67 1.74 0.10 7.25
N LYS A 68 0.49 0.52 7.44
CA LYS A 68 -0.42 -0.10 8.41
C LYS A 68 -0.64 -1.60 8.13
N ASN A 69 -0.81 -1.97 6.87
CA ASN A 69 -1.00 -3.36 6.47
C ASN A 69 0.28 -4.18 6.68
N ALA A 70 1.45 -3.61 6.40
CA ALA A 70 2.74 -4.26 6.69
C ALA A 70 2.94 -4.51 8.19
N GLU A 71 2.60 -3.54 9.03
CA GLU A 71 2.64 -3.68 10.50
C GLU A 71 1.69 -4.79 10.99
N ASN A 72 0.47 -4.83 10.47
CA ASN A 72 -0.49 -5.89 10.80
C ASN A 72 0.03 -7.27 10.37
N ASN A 73 0.65 -7.38 9.19
CA ASN A 73 1.24 -8.64 8.73
C ASN A 73 2.36 -9.11 9.66
N ILE A 74 3.20 -8.19 10.14
CA ILE A 74 4.25 -8.52 11.13
C ILE A 74 3.61 -9.04 12.43
N HIS A 75 2.57 -8.36 12.92
CA HIS A 75 1.86 -8.78 14.13
C HIS A 75 1.29 -10.21 13.99
N HIS A 76 0.53 -10.45 12.91
CA HIS A 76 -0.05 -11.77 12.64
C HIS A 76 1.02 -12.85 12.45
N ALA A 77 2.17 -12.54 11.84
CA ALA A 77 3.25 -13.49 11.72
C ALA A 77 3.86 -13.86 13.08
N ILE A 78 3.96 -12.92 14.01
CA ILE A 78 4.42 -13.17 15.39
C ILE A 78 3.41 -14.04 16.15
N GLU A 79 2.11 -13.70 16.08
CA GLU A 79 1.04 -14.50 16.69
C GLU A 79 1.08 -15.94 16.15
N CYS A 80 1.08 -16.11 14.83
CA CYS A 80 1.14 -17.42 14.19
C CYS A 80 2.36 -18.23 14.64
N LYS A 81 3.54 -17.61 14.72
CA LYS A 81 4.75 -18.27 15.22
C LYS A 81 4.55 -18.77 16.66
N ASN A 82 4.02 -17.92 17.54
CA ASN A 82 3.81 -18.27 18.95
C ASN A 82 2.81 -19.43 19.08
N ASP A 83 1.66 -19.34 18.42
CA ASP A 83 0.63 -20.38 18.43
C ASP A 83 1.18 -21.73 17.94
N LEU A 84 1.95 -21.72 16.84
CA LEU A 84 2.56 -22.94 16.31
C LEU A 84 3.63 -23.52 17.24
N THR A 85 4.43 -22.67 17.91
CA THR A 85 5.40 -23.12 18.91
C THR A 85 4.70 -23.76 20.11
N GLU A 86 3.64 -23.15 20.63
CA GLU A 86 2.86 -23.72 21.75
C GLU A 86 2.26 -25.08 21.39
N ILE A 87 1.71 -25.22 20.17
CA ILE A 87 1.17 -26.48 19.67
C ILE A 87 2.25 -27.56 19.59
N LEU A 88 3.44 -27.21 19.09
CA LEU A 88 4.56 -28.15 18.95
C LEU A 88 5.14 -28.58 20.30
N ASP A 89 5.23 -27.67 21.27
CA ASP A 89 5.77 -27.96 22.60
C ASP A 89 4.79 -28.76 23.48
N CYS A 90 3.50 -28.77 23.12
CA CYS A 90 2.46 -29.56 23.78
C CYS A 90 2.34 -31.01 23.24
N VAL A 91 3.13 -31.38 22.23
CA VAL A 91 3.28 -32.75 21.68
C VAL A 91 4.56 -33.39 22.20
#